data_AF-A0A7T4QTC4-F1
#
_entry.id   AF-A0A7T4QTC4-F1
#
_cell.length_a   1.000
_cell.length_b   1.000
_cell.length_c   1.000
_cell.angle_alpha   90.00
_cell.angle_beta   90.00
_cell.angle_gamma   90.00
#
_symmetry.space_group_name_H-M   'P 1'
#
loop_
_entity.id
_entity.type
_entity.pdbx_description
1 polymer ?
#
loop_
_entity_poly.entity_id
_entity_poly.type
_entity_poly.pdbx_seq_one_letter_code
_entity_poly.pdbx_strand_id
1 'polypeptide(L)'
;MATRKDFTEIDLEIEQRKIGIRFRQIRKSLGYTSHEAFAYDHDLDRSQYGKIETGKYNLTLRVLVRVLNAIKLSFSEFFNEEYDDIELEK
;
A
#
# COMPACT_ATOMS: atom_id res chain seq x y z
N MET A 1 22.91 19.70 13.15
CA MET A 1 22.74 18.31 12.69
C MET A 1 21.54 17.75 13.43
N ALA A 2 20.43 17.50 12.74
CA ALA A 2 19.26 16.90 13.37
C ALA A 2 19.68 15.54 13.93
N THR A 3 19.57 15.39 15.24
CA THR A 3 19.72 14.11 15.92
C THR A 3 18.75 13.13 15.28
N ARG A 4 19.27 11.98 14.83
CA ARG A 4 18.48 10.85 14.36
C ARG A 4 17.67 10.39 15.58
N LYS A 5 16.48 10.98 15.77
CA LYS A 5 15.56 10.60 16.85
C LYS A 5 15.36 9.09 16.73
N ASP A 6 15.80 8.39 17.77
CA ASP A 6 15.51 7.00 18.11
C ASP A 6 15.20 6.11 16.90
N PHE A 7 16.25 5.54 16.30
CA PHE A 7 16.08 4.53 15.26
C PHE A 7 15.40 3.29 15.88
N THR A 8 14.13 3.10 15.56
CA THR A 8 13.42 1.85 15.77
C THR A 8 13.61 0.98 14.54
N GLU A 9 13.95 -0.30 14.75
CA GLU A 9 14.05 -1.26 13.66
C GLU A 9 12.68 -1.40 12.96
N ILE A 10 12.71 -1.43 11.63
CA ILE A 10 11.49 -1.58 10.82
C ILE A 10 11.08 -3.05 10.85
N ASP A 11 9.87 -3.31 11.33
CA ASP A 11 9.26 -4.63 11.29
C ASP A 11 8.62 -4.87 9.92
N LEU A 12 9.12 -5.87 9.20
CA LEU A 12 8.66 -6.19 7.86
C LEU A 12 7.18 -6.58 7.81
N GLU A 13 6.68 -7.32 8.81
CA GLU A 13 5.29 -7.77 8.85
C GLU A 13 4.35 -6.58 9.10
N ILE A 14 4.75 -5.65 9.97
CA ILE A 14 4.04 -4.40 10.20
C ILE A 14 3.95 -3.59 8.91
N GLU A 15 5.07 -3.33 8.24
CA GLU A 15 5.07 -2.51 7.02
C GLU A 15 4.30 -3.17 5.86
N GLN A 16 4.38 -4.50 5.71
CA GLN A 16 3.58 -5.22 4.72
C GLN A 16 2.07 -5.04 4.97
N ARG A 17 1.63 -5.10 6.22
CA ARG A 17 0.24 -4.84 6.60
C ARG A 17 -0.16 -3.40 6.33
N LYS A 18 0.67 -2.43 6.71
CA LYS A 18 0.41 -0.99 6.46
C LYS A 18 0.26 -0.71 4.96
N ILE A 19 1.15 -1.23 4.13
CA ILE A 19 1.10 -1.09 2.67
C ILE A 19 -0.21 -1.67 2.11
N GLY A 20 -0.61 -2.87 2.55
CA GLY A 20 -1.88 -3.48 2.13
C GLY A 20 -3.10 -2.64 2.52
N ILE A 21 -3.12 -2.12 3.75
CA ILE A 21 -4.16 -1.20 4.23
C ILE A 21 -4.19 0.09 3.42
N ARG A 22 -3.02 0.68 3.12
CA ARG A 22 -2.90 1.91 2.33
C ARG A 22 -3.49 1.74 0.93
N PHE A 23 -3.18 0.64 0.24
CA PHE A 23 -3.80 0.33 -1.05
C PHE A 23 -5.32 0.22 -0.95
N ARG A 24 -5.83 -0.40 0.11
CA ARG A 24 -7.26 -0.53 0.35
C ARG A 24 -7.94 0.82 0.60
N GLN A 25 -7.29 1.72 1.34
CA GLN A 25 -7.76 3.09 1.56
C GLN A 25 -7.82 3.86 0.25
N ILE A 26 -6.74 3.83 -0.54
CA ILE A 26 -6.66 4.50 -1.84
C ILE A 26 -7.77 3.98 -2.77
N ARG A 27 -7.93 2.66 -2.88
CA ARG A 27 -9.01 2.06 -3.68
C ARG A 27 -10.39 2.58 -3.27
N LYS A 28 -10.69 2.60 -1.97
CA LYS A 28 -11.97 3.11 -1.46
C LYS A 28 -12.14 4.61 -1.73
N SER A 29 -11.07 5.40 -1.61
CA SER A 29 -11.10 6.84 -1.91
C SER A 29 -11.41 7.14 -3.38
N LEU A 30 -11.03 6.23 -4.29
CA LEU A 30 -11.37 6.27 -5.70
C LEU A 30 -12.79 5.72 -6.02
N GLY A 31 -13.57 5.38 -4.99
CA GLY A 31 -14.98 4.96 -5.14
C GLY A 31 -15.18 3.46 -5.35
N TYR A 32 -14.13 2.64 -5.28
CA TYR A 32 -14.23 1.20 -5.53
C TYR A 32 -14.55 0.41 -4.27
N THR A 33 -15.65 -0.34 -4.30
CA THR A 33 -16.05 -1.26 -3.22
C THR A 33 -15.34 -2.62 -3.32
N SER A 34 -15.05 -3.08 -4.55
CA SER A 34 -14.39 -4.35 -4.84
C SER A 34 -12.96 -4.17 -5.37
N HIS A 35 -12.03 -5.00 -4.89
CA HIS A 35 -10.67 -5.05 -5.42
C HIS A 35 -10.62 -5.61 -6.86
N GLU A 36 -11.61 -6.43 -7.25
CA GLU A 36 -11.67 -6.99 -8.61
C GLU A 36 -12.03 -5.92 -9.64
N ALA A 37 -13.01 -5.06 -9.30
CA ALA A 37 -13.42 -3.94 -10.15
C ALA A 37 -12.27 -2.94 -10.30
N PHE A 38 -11.64 -2.58 -9.18
CA PHE A 38 -10.46 -1.71 -9.20
C PHE A 38 -9.34 -2.27 -10.06
N ALA A 39 -8.99 -3.55 -9.88
CA ALA A 39 -7.91 -4.15 -10.63
C ALA A 39 -8.25 -4.23 -12.13
N TYR A 40 -9.51 -4.50 -12.48
CA TYR A 40 -9.94 -4.53 -13.88
C TYR A 40 -9.83 -3.15 -14.55
N ASP A 41 -10.32 -2.10 -13.91
CA ASP A 41 -10.33 -0.74 -14.48
C ASP A 41 -8.91 -0.16 -14.64
N HIS A 42 -7.96 -0.61 -13.81
CA HIS A 42 -6.56 -0.19 -13.85
C HIS A 42 -5.63 -1.17 -14.57
N ASP A 43 -6.16 -2.18 -15.29
CA ASP A 43 -5.38 -3.21 -16.01
C ASP A 43 -4.34 -3.93 -15.12
N LEU A 44 -4.76 -4.27 -13.89
CA LEU A 44 -3.98 -5.00 -12.90
C LEU A 44 -4.46 -6.44 -12.79
N ASP A 45 -3.55 -7.33 -12.41
CA ASP A 45 -3.91 -8.71 -12.08
C ASP A 45 -4.77 -8.74 -10.80
N ARG A 46 -6.03 -9.19 -10.95
CA ARG A 46 -7.03 -9.20 -9.87
C ARG A 46 -6.59 -10.03 -8.66
N SER A 47 -5.95 -11.17 -8.91
CA SER A 47 -5.48 -12.07 -7.84
C SER A 47 -4.32 -11.47 -7.07
N GLN A 48 -3.35 -10.89 -7.78
CA GLN A 48 -2.20 -10.22 -7.19
C GLN A 48 -2.65 -9.01 -6.39
N TYR A 49 -3.51 -8.16 -6.96
CA TYR A 49 -4.00 -6.97 -6.26
C TYR A 49 -4.79 -7.33 -5.00
N GLY A 50 -5.65 -8.34 -5.06
CA GLY A 50 -6.33 -8.87 -3.88
C GLY A 50 -5.35 -9.35 -2.79
N LYS A 51 -4.27 -10.04 -3.17
CA LYS A 51 -3.22 -10.48 -2.24
C LYS A 51 -2.47 -9.30 -1.61
N ILE A 52 -2.18 -8.24 -2.38
CA ILE A 52 -1.53 -7.03 -1.87
C ILE A 52 -2.35 -6.42 -0.72
N GLU A 53 -3.67 -6.26 -0.90
CA GLU A 53 -4.53 -5.67 0.13
C GLU A 53 -4.64 -6.51 1.42
N THR A 54 -4.29 -7.80 1.38
CA THR A 54 -4.26 -8.62 2.60
C THR A 54 -3.10 -8.29 3.53
N GLY A 55 -2.05 -7.62 3.02
CA GLY A 55 -0.84 -7.32 3.80
C GLY A 55 0.04 -8.54 4.11
N LYS A 56 -0.21 -9.70 3.49
CA LYS A 56 0.57 -10.94 3.65
C LYS A 56 1.36 -11.33 2.41
N TYR A 57 1.30 -10.50 1.37
CA TYR A 57 1.95 -10.75 0.10
C TYR A 57 3.37 -10.18 0.12
N ASN A 58 4.34 -10.98 -0.31
CA ASN A 58 5.70 -10.49 -0.56
C ASN A 58 5.70 -9.55 -1.77
N LEU A 59 5.39 -8.29 -1.52
CA LEU A 59 5.31 -7.24 -2.53
C LEU A 59 6.71 -6.85 -2.98
N THR A 60 7.04 -7.20 -4.22
CA THR A 60 8.27 -6.70 -4.84
C THR A 60 8.13 -5.23 -5.22
N LEU A 61 9.25 -4.49 -5.21
CA LEU A 61 9.29 -3.09 -5.67
C LEU A 61 8.76 -2.93 -7.11
N ARG A 62 9.02 -3.91 -7.99
CA ARG A 62 8.49 -3.91 -9.37
C ARG A 62 6.96 -3.87 -9.39
N VAL A 63 6.32 -4.68 -8.55
CA VAL A 63 4.86 -4.74 -8.47
C VAL A 63 4.31 -3.47 -7.85
N LEU A 64 4.95 -2.96 -6.78
CA LEU A 64 4.59 -1.67 -6.17
C LEU A 64 4.57 -0.55 -7.23
N VAL A 65 5.68 -0.37 -7.95
CA VAL A 65 5.79 0.64 -9.01
C VAL A 65 4.73 0.43 -10.10
N ARG A 66 4.45 -0.81 -10.48
CA ARG A 66 3.40 -1.11 -11.47
C ARG A 66 2.02 -0.64 -11.00
N VAL A 67 1.65 -0.94 -9.76
CA VAL A 67 0.35 -0.53 -9.20
C VAL A 67 0.29 0.99 -9.07
N LEU A 68 1.34 1.62 -8.56
CA LEU A 68 1.40 3.09 -8.42
C LEU A 68 1.25 3.81 -9.76
N ASN A 69 1.92 3.33 -10.81
CA ASN A 69 1.78 3.88 -12.16
C ASN A 69 0.36 3.71 -12.71
N ALA A 70 -0.29 2.57 -12.47
CA ALA A 70 -1.64 2.30 -12.95
C ALA A 70 -2.69 3.26 -12.35
N ILE A 71 -2.44 3.75 -11.13
CA ILE A 71 -3.28 4.74 -10.44
C ILE A 71 -2.70 6.15 -10.44
N LYS A 72 -1.59 6.39 -11.17
CA LYS A 72 -0.92 7.69 -11.31
C LYS A 72 -0.52 8.34 -9.98
N LEU A 73 -0.06 7.54 -9.02
CA LEU A 73 0.46 7.99 -7.73
C LEU A 73 1.98 7.88 -7.68
N SER A 74 2.63 8.87 -7.06
CA SER A 74 4.07 8.83 -6.74
C SER A 74 4.33 8.14 -5.39
N PHE A 75 5.59 7.83 -5.11
CA PHE A 75 6.00 7.28 -3.82
C PHE A 75 5.67 8.21 -2.65
N SER A 76 5.90 9.52 -2.80
CA SER A 76 5.64 10.51 -1.74
C SER A 76 4.15 10.68 -1.44
N GLU A 77 3.28 10.51 -2.44
CA GLU A 77 1.84 10.54 -2.22
C GLU A 77 1.33 9.25 -1.58
N PHE A 78 1.96 8.11 -1.91
CA PHE A 78 1.62 6.82 -1.29
C PHE A 78 2.07 6.74 0.18
N PHE A 79 3.34 7.06 0.44
CA PHE A 79 3.97 7.07 1.76
C PHE A 79 3.88 8.47 2.39
N ASN A 80 2.65 8.94 2.59
CA ASN A 80 2.35 10.24 3.21
C ASN A 80 1.95 10.07 4.69
N GLU A 81 1.47 11.15 5.31
CA GLU A 81 1.03 11.14 6.72
C GLU A 81 -0.04 10.06 6.99
N GLU A 82 -0.98 9.83 6.06
CA GLU A 82 -1.99 8.78 6.22
C GLU A 82 -1.39 7.37 6.26
N TYR A 83 -0.23 7.15 5.63
CA TYR A 83 0.52 5.89 5.75
C TYR A 83 1.16 5.78 7.13
N ASP A 84 1.79 6.86 7.59
CA ASP A 84 2.48 6.90 8.88
C ASP A 84 1.50 6.63 10.04
N ASP A 85 0.27 7.18 9.93
CA ASP A 85 -0.80 7.07 10.92
C ASP A 85 -1.57 5.73 10.91
N ILE A 86 -1.21 4.77 10.05
CA ILE A 86 -1.86 3.46 10.05
C ILE A 86 -1.51 2.69 11.33
N GLU A 87 -2.49 2.60 12.23
CA GLU A 87 -2.43 1.74 13.40
C GLU A 87 -2.93 0.32 13.06
N LEU A 88 -2.15 -0.69 13.47
CA LEU A 88 -2.55 -2.07 13.33
C LEU A 88 -3.32 -2.48 14.59
N GLU A 89 -4.59 -2.87 14.40
CA GLU A 89 -5.32 -3.58 15.45
C GLU A 89 -4.56 -4.87 15.82
N LYS A 90 -4.40 -5.07 17.13
CA LYS A 90 -3.70 -6.21 17.75
C LYS A 90 -4.47 -7.51 17.59
#